data_AF-A0A5J4PIY4-F1
#
_entry.id   AF-A0A5J4PIY4-F1
#
_cell.length_a   1.000
_cell.length_b   1.000
_cell.length_c   1.000
_cell.angle_alpha   90.00
_cell.angle_beta   90.00
_cell.angle_gamma   90.00
#
_symmetry.space_group_name_H-M   'P 1'
#
loop_
_entity.id
_entity.type
_entity.pdbx_description
1 polymer ?
#
loop_
_entity_poly.entity_id
_entity_poly.type
_entity_poly.pdbx_seq_one_letter_code
_entity_poly.pdbx_strand_id
1 'polypeptide(L)'
;QIAKGRSAGELEELYNVSHKSVCNWVHRYNSEGLQGLIDRPRAGRPSRLTQDQQEALRQAVLSSPQEQGYSSGTWTGAMLILYIEKTLGVSYKQAQIYNLLHKLGFSFQSGRAVYPECEEREEKVQAIKKTSSKTT
;
A
#
# COMPACT_ATOMS: atom_id res chain seq x y z
N GLN A 1 -20.63 23.85 23.65
CA GLN A 1 -21.54 24.80 22.99
C GLN A 1 -22.97 24.32 23.04
N ILE A 2 -23.25 23.09 22.61
CA ILE A 2 -24.59 22.47 22.72
C ILE A 2 -25.01 22.26 24.17
N ALA A 3 -24.11 21.76 25.02
CA ALA A 3 -24.35 21.68 26.47
C ALA A 3 -24.55 23.06 27.14
N LYS A 4 -24.19 24.16 26.46
CA LYS A 4 -24.43 25.54 26.90
C LYS A 4 -25.77 26.09 26.38
N GLY A 5 -26.62 25.24 25.78
CA GLY A 5 -27.96 25.60 25.29
C GLY A 5 -28.02 26.08 23.84
N ARG A 6 -26.90 26.14 23.10
CA ARG A 6 -26.90 26.55 21.69
C ARG A 6 -27.51 25.48 20.79
N SER A 7 -28.34 25.90 19.85
CA SER A 7 -28.94 25.03 18.84
C SER A 7 -27.92 24.59 17.79
N ALA A 8 -28.18 23.48 17.09
CA ALA A 8 -27.31 23.02 16.02
C ALA A 8 -27.27 23.99 14.81
N GLY A 9 -28.36 24.74 14.56
CA GLY A 9 -28.42 25.76 13.51
C GLY A 9 -27.53 26.98 13.79
N GLU A 10 -27.52 27.48 15.03
CA GLU A 10 -26.60 28.56 15.44
C GLU A 10 -25.13 28.16 15.30
N LEU A 11 -24.82 26.87 15.45
CA LEU A 11 -23.47 26.34 15.32
C LEU A 11 -23.06 26.14 13.86
N GLU A 12 -24.02 25.90 12.97
CA GLU A 12 -23.80 25.83 11.53
C GLU A 12 -23.28 27.16 10.99
N GLU A 13 -23.95 28.26 11.34
CA GLU A 13 -23.51 29.60 10.96
C GLU A 13 -22.17 29.99 11.60
N LEU A 14 -21.98 29.67 12.89
CA LEU A 14 -20.78 30.07 13.63
C LEU A 14 -19.52 29.32 13.19
N TYR A 15 -19.64 28.03 12.86
CA TYR A 15 -18.50 27.16 12.55
C TYR A 15 -18.43 26.75 11.08
N ASN A 16 -19.36 27.21 10.24
CA ASN A 16 -19.46 26.88 8.81
C ASN A 16 -19.44 25.36 8.57
N VAL A 17 -20.18 24.62 9.39
CA VAL A 17 -20.32 23.17 9.33
C VAL A 17 -21.78 22.80 9.19
N SER A 18 -22.09 21.80 8.36
CA SER A 18 -23.49 21.42 8.15
C SER A 18 -24.18 21.03 9.46
N HIS A 19 -25.45 21.39 9.62
CA HIS A 19 -26.30 20.95 10.72
C HIS A 19 -26.19 19.44 10.98
N LYS A 20 -26.15 18.64 9.90
CA LYS A 20 -26.01 17.17 9.96
C LYS A 20 -24.70 16.72 10.60
N SER A 21 -23.59 17.41 10.32
CA SER A 21 -22.28 17.12 10.96
C SER A 21 -22.34 17.34 12.47
N VAL A 22 -22.95 18.45 12.89
CA VAL A 22 -23.12 18.80 14.31
C VAL A 22 -23.98 17.74 15.02
N CYS A 23 -25.13 17.37 14.43
CA CYS A 23 -25.96 16.30 14.98
C CYS A 23 -25.21 14.96 15.06
N ASN A 24 -24.46 14.58 14.02
CA ASN A 24 -23.68 13.34 14.02
C ASN A 24 -22.62 13.33 15.13
N TRP A 25 -21.92 14.44 15.37
CA TRP A 25 -20.96 14.56 16.46
C TRP A 25 -21.62 14.43 17.82
N VAL A 26 -22.78 15.06 18.04
CA VAL A 26 -23.54 14.92 19.29
C VAL A 26 -23.98 13.48 19.52
N HIS A 27 -24.54 12.82 18.50
CA HIS A 27 -24.98 11.44 18.63
C HIS A 27 -23.80 10.52 18.97
N ARG A 28 -22.67 10.67 18.26
CA ARG A 28 -21.45 9.88 18.54
C ARG A 28 -20.88 10.17 19.92
N TYR A 29 -20.91 11.43 20.35
CA TYR A 29 -20.47 11.81 21.69
C TYR A 29 -21.37 11.22 22.78
N ASN A 30 -22.69 11.22 22.57
CA ASN A 30 -23.62 10.65 23.54
C ASN A 30 -23.52 9.12 23.64
N SER A 31 -23.19 8.44 22.53
CA SER A 31 -23.07 6.98 22.52
C SER A 31 -21.70 6.47 23.02
N GLU A 32 -20.62 7.18 22.71
CA GLU A 32 -19.24 6.68 22.89
C GLU A 32 -18.34 7.66 23.67
N GLY A 33 -18.88 8.79 24.13
CA GLY A 33 -18.12 9.84 24.78
C GLY A 33 -17.07 10.47 23.86
N LEU A 34 -15.91 10.78 24.43
CA LEU A 34 -14.79 11.38 23.70
C LEU A 34 -14.25 10.48 22.57
N GLN A 35 -14.30 9.16 22.73
CA GLN A 35 -13.88 8.20 21.70
C GLN A 35 -14.74 8.33 20.43
N GLY A 36 -16.01 8.69 20.61
CA GLY A 36 -16.94 8.97 19.52
C GLY A 36 -16.54 10.15 18.65
N LEU A 37 -15.70 11.08 19.12
CA LEU A 37 -15.26 12.23 18.33
C LEU A 37 -13.96 12.00 17.55
N ILE A 38 -13.28 10.88 17.78
CA ILE A 38 -12.05 10.54 17.07
C ILE A 38 -12.39 10.22 15.60
N ASP A 39 -11.56 10.70 14.67
CA ASP A 39 -11.71 10.36 13.26
C ASP A 39 -11.45 8.87 13.06
N ARG A 40 -12.40 8.18 12.44
CA ARG A 40 -12.31 6.74 12.23
C ARG A 40 -11.64 6.47 10.89
N PRO A 41 -10.82 5.41 10.78
CA PRO A 41 -10.30 5.00 9.49
C PRO A 41 -11.47 4.73 8.55
N ARG A 42 -11.49 5.44 7.42
CA ARG A 42 -12.52 5.25 6.40
C ARG A 42 -12.20 3.97 5.66
N ALA A 43 -13.15 3.02 5.64
CA ALA A 43 -13.07 1.89 4.74
C ALA A 43 -13.02 2.45 3.32
N GLY A 44 -11.84 2.38 2.69
CA GLY A 44 -11.68 2.79 1.30
C GLY A 44 -12.53 1.94 0.35
N ARG A 45 -12.38 2.14 -0.96
CA ARG A 45 -13.06 1.31 -1.94
C ARG A 45 -12.77 -0.17 -1.68
N PRO A 46 -13.78 -1.06 -1.62
CA PRO A 46 -13.56 -2.48 -1.42
C PRO A 46 -12.64 -3.05 -2.50
N SER A 47 -11.84 -4.04 -2.12
CA SER A 47 -10.96 -4.74 -3.06
C SER A 47 -11.78 -5.36 -4.19
N ARG A 48 -11.25 -5.34 -5.42
CA ARG A 48 -11.93 -5.97 -6.56
C ARG A 48 -11.84 -7.50 -6.53
N LEU A 49 -10.88 -8.04 -5.77
CA LEU A 49 -10.77 -9.47 -5.52
C LEU A 49 -11.36 -9.80 -4.16
N THR A 50 -12.11 -10.89 -4.09
CA THR A 50 -12.57 -11.48 -2.83
C THR A 50 -11.38 -12.01 -2.01
N GLN A 51 -11.59 -12.35 -0.74
CA GLN A 51 -10.53 -12.93 0.09
C GLN A 51 -10.01 -14.25 -0.50
N ASP A 52 -10.91 -15.13 -0.96
CA ASP A 52 -10.52 -16.40 -1.57
C ASP A 52 -9.68 -16.21 -2.84
N GLN A 53 -10.03 -15.21 -3.65
CA GLN A 53 -9.30 -14.85 -4.86
C GLN A 53 -7.91 -14.26 -4.55
N GLN A 54 -7.80 -13.49 -3.46
CA GLN A 54 -6.53 -12.97 -2.98
C GLN A 54 -5.61 -14.08 -2.49
N GLU A 55 -6.16 -15.09 -1.80
CA GLU A 55 -5.40 -16.24 -1.33
C GLU A 55 -4.97 -17.13 -2.51
N ALA A 56 -5.85 -17.39 -3.48
CA ALA A 56 -5.49 -18.11 -4.70
C ALA A 56 -4.34 -17.41 -5.45
N LEU A 57 -4.39 -16.07 -5.56
CA LEU A 57 -3.30 -15.30 -6.15
C LEU A 57 -2.01 -15.40 -5.31
N ARG A 58 -2.10 -15.38 -3.99
CA ARG A 58 -0.96 -15.54 -3.08
C ARG A 58 -0.26 -16.88 -3.32
N GLN A 59 -1.03 -17.97 -3.38
CA GLN A 59 -0.50 -19.31 -3.66
C GLN A 59 0.12 -19.38 -5.06
N ALA A 60 -0.52 -18.81 -6.07
CA ALA A 60 0.02 -18.79 -7.43
C ALA A 60 1.35 -18.02 -7.54
N VAL A 61 1.51 -16.91 -6.81
CA VAL A 61 2.75 -16.13 -6.79
C VAL A 61 3.87 -16.84 -6.03
N LEU A 62 3.54 -17.63 -5.00
CA LEU A 62 4.48 -18.47 -4.27
C LEU A 62 4.94 -19.68 -5.09
N SER A 63 4.05 -20.23 -5.92
CA SER A 63 4.39 -21.22 -6.94
C SER A 63 5.22 -20.59 -8.06
N SER A 64 6.03 -21.40 -8.72
CA SER A 64 6.77 -20.96 -9.89
C SER A 64 5.81 -20.69 -11.07
N PRO A 65 6.07 -19.68 -11.94
CA PRO A 65 5.27 -19.49 -13.15
C PRO A 65 5.28 -20.72 -14.07
N GLN A 66 6.32 -21.55 -13.97
CA GLN A 66 6.45 -22.81 -14.72
C GLN A 66 5.38 -23.82 -14.35
N GLU A 67 5.01 -23.94 -13.07
CA GLU A 67 3.88 -24.78 -12.63
C GLU A 67 2.55 -24.31 -13.20
N GLN A 68 2.43 -23.01 -13.51
CA GLN A 68 1.25 -22.41 -14.12
C GLN A 68 1.30 -22.40 -15.66
N GLY A 69 2.30 -23.06 -16.27
CA GLY A 69 2.45 -23.21 -17.72
C GLY A 69 3.15 -22.05 -18.42
N TYR A 70 3.84 -21.16 -17.69
CA TYR A 70 4.65 -20.09 -18.28
C TYR A 70 6.12 -20.51 -18.42
N SER A 71 6.79 -20.07 -19.48
CA SER A 71 8.20 -20.39 -19.74
C SER A 71 9.21 -19.60 -18.89
N SER A 72 8.76 -18.59 -18.14
CA SER A 72 9.61 -17.73 -17.31
C SER A 72 9.82 -18.32 -15.91
N GLY A 73 11.04 -18.18 -15.37
CA GLY A 73 11.35 -18.57 -13.98
C GLY A 73 10.85 -17.58 -12.92
N THR A 74 10.45 -16.38 -13.32
CA THR A 74 9.98 -15.33 -12.39
C THR A 74 8.67 -14.69 -12.85
N TRP A 75 7.80 -14.35 -11.89
CA TRP A 75 6.57 -13.62 -12.15
C TRP A 75 6.85 -12.17 -12.54
N THR A 76 6.42 -11.79 -13.74
CA THR A 76 6.41 -10.40 -14.18
C THR A 76 5.03 -9.79 -13.93
N GLY A 77 4.96 -8.48 -13.64
CA GLY A 77 3.68 -7.79 -13.42
C GLY A 77 2.69 -7.97 -14.58
N ALA A 78 3.15 -7.93 -15.82
CA ALA A 78 2.30 -8.18 -17.00
C ALA A 78 1.76 -9.61 -17.07
N MET A 79 2.56 -10.61 -16.66
CA MET A 79 2.11 -12.00 -16.59
C MET A 79 1.02 -12.18 -15.54
N LEU A 80 1.15 -11.53 -14.39
CA LEU A 80 0.14 -11.57 -13.34
C LEU A 80 -1.18 -10.92 -13.77
N ILE A 81 -1.14 -9.84 -14.56
CA ILE A 81 -2.37 -9.25 -15.13
C ILE A 81 -3.10 -10.29 -15.98
N LEU A 82 -2.39 -10.92 -16.91
CA LEU A 82 -2.97 -11.93 -17.80
C LEU A 82 -3.48 -13.15 -17.02
N TYR A 83 -2.74 -13.59 -16.01
CA TYR A 83 -3.14 -14.69 -15.15
C TYR A 83 -4.44 -14.38 -14.39
N ILE A 84 -4.53 -13.21 -13.76
CA ILE A 84 -5.70 -12.76 -13.00
C ILE A 84 -6.91 -12.58 -13.93
N GLU A 85 -6.70 -12.02 -15.12
CA GLU A 85 -7.77 -11.86 -16.11
C GLU A 85 -8.31 -13.22 -16.58
N LYS A 86 -7.43 -14.19 -16.85
CA LYS A 86 -7.80 -15.53 -17.30
C LYS A 86 -8.49 -16.37 -16.21
N THR A 87 -8.02 -16.29 -14.97
CA THR A 87 -8.48 -17.17 -13.88
C THR A 87 -9.60 -16.56 -13.06
N LEU A 88 -9.52 -15.24 -12.78
CA LEU A 88 -10.42 -14.54 -11.87
C LEU A 88 -11.37 -13.59 -12.61
N GLY A 89 -11.16 -13.33 -13.90
CA GLY A 89 -12.01 -12.44 -14.72
C GLY A 89 -11.90 -10.95 -14.36
N VAL A 90 -10.87 -10.55 -13.60
CA VAL A 90 -10.70 -9.17 -13.13
C VAL A 90 -9.50 -8.50 -13.82
N SER A 91 -9.77 -7.55 -14.71
CA SER A 91 -8.70 -6.80 -15.38
C SER A 91 -8.10 -5.71 -14.46
N TYR A 92 -6.78 -5.65 -14.37
CA TYR A 92 -6.03 -4.68 -13.57
C TYR A 92 -5.00 -3.91 -14.41
N LYS A 93 -4.75 -2.65 -14.03
CA LYS A 93 -3.62 -1.88 -14.56
C LYS A 93 -2.32 -2.29 -13.86
N GLN A 94 -1.18 -2.14 -14.54
CA GLN A 94 0.14 -2.51 -14.01
C GLN A 94 0.45 -1.91 -12.64
N ALA A 95 0.20 -0.61 -12.43
CA ALA A 95 0.40 0.02 -11.11
C ALA A 95 -0.48 -0.60 -10.01
N GLN A 96 -1.70 -1.05 -10.35
CA GLN A 96 -2.60 -1.66 -9.38
C GLN A 96 -2.15 -3.05 -8.97
N ILE A 97 -1.46 -3.79 -9.84
CA ILE A 97 -0.89 -5.09 -9.50
C ILE A 97 0.22 -4.95 -8.46
N TYR A 98 1.12 -3.99 -8.60
CA TYR A 98 2.14 -3.78 -7.58
C TYR A 98 1.55 -3.36 -6.23
N ASN A 99 0.51 -2.52 -6.24
CA ASN A 99 -0.22 -2.18 -5.01
C ASN A 99 -0.93 -3.40 -4.39
N LEU A 100 -1.50 -4.27 -5.22
CA LEU A 100 -2.13 -5.51 -4.78
C LEU A 100 -1.11 -6.46 -4.16
N LEU A 101 0.01 -6.70 -4.83
CA LEU A 101 1.11 -7.52 -4.33
C LEU A 101 1.66 -7.00 -3.00
N HIS A 102 1.85 -5.69 -2.88
CA HIS A 102 2.28 -5.07 -1.63
C HIS A 102 1.26 -5.28 -0.50
N LYS A 103 -0.05 -5.16 -0.79
CA LYS A 103 -1.10 -5.47 0.19
C LYS A 103 -1.12 -6.94 0.61
N LEU A 104 -0.75 -7.85 -0.28
CA LEU A 104 -0.60 -9.27 0.01
C LEU A 104 0.71 -9.59 0.75
N GLY A 105 1.58 -8.60 0.96
CA GLY A 105 2.85 -8.75 1.69
C GLY A 105 4.03 -9.16 0.81
N PHE A 106 3.89 -9.11 -0.52
CA PHE A 106 5.01 -9.36 -1.42
C PHE A 106 5.82 -8.08 -1.65
N SER A 107 7.14 -8.24 -1.75
CA SER A 107 8.08 -7.18 -2.10
C SER A 107 8.70 -7.44 -3.47
N PHE A 108 9.10 -6.36 -4.15
CA PHE A 108 9.77 -6.47 -5.43
C PHE A 108 11.17 -7.06 -5.24
N GLN A 109 11.43 -8.19 -5.90
CA GLN A 109 12.74 -8.84 -5.89
C GLN A 109 13.50 -8.44 -7.15
N SER A 110 14.56 -7.65 -6.97
CA SER A 110 15.55 -7.37 -8.02
C SER A 110 16.67 -8.39 -7.88
N GLY A 111 16.94 -9.15 -8.95
CA GLY A 111 18.15 -9.94 -9.03
C GLY A 111 19.36 -9.01 -8.96
N ARG A 112 20.07 -9.01 -7.83
CA ARG A 112 21.36 -8.33 -7.74
C ARG A 112 22.35 -9.17 -8.54
N ALA A 113 22.80 -8.64 -9.68
CA ALA A 113 23.95 -9.21 -10.36
C ALA A 113 25.16 -9.07 -9.45
N VAL A 114 25.72 -10.19 -9.00
CA VAL A 114 27.01 -10.21 -8.31
C VAL A 114 28.07 -10.18 -9.39
N TYR A 115 28.71 -9.03 -9.57
CA TYR A 115 29.83 -8.88 -10.49
C TYR A 115 31.14 -9.18 -9.72
N PRO A 116 31.90 -10.22 -10.08
CA PRO A 116 33.17 -10.54 -9.40
C PRO A 116 34.21 -9.42 -9.51
N GLU A 117 34.13 -8.56 -10.53
CA GLU A 117 35.00 -7.38 -10.71
C GLU A 117 34.77 -6.27 -9.65
N CYS A 118 33.69 -6.36 -8.86
CA CYS A 118 33.33 -5.32 -7.88
C CYS A 118 34.30 -5.28 -6.69
N GLU A 119 34.91 -6.41 -6.30
CA GLU A 119 35.93 -6.45 -5.23
C GLU A 119 37.18 -5.64 -5.61
N GLU A 120 37.68 -5.81 -6.84
CA GLU A 120 38.80 -5.01 -7.35
C GLU A 120 38.47 -3.51 -7.38
N ARG A 121 37.23 -3.15 -7.69
CA ARG A 121 36.79 -1.75 -7.74
C ARG A 121 36.72 -1.13 -6.35
N GLU A 122 36.26 -1.87 -5.36
CA GLU A 122 36.23 -1.41 -3.97
C GLU A 122 37.65 -1.20 -3.41
N GLU A 123 38.58 -2.11 -3.68
CA GLU A 123 40.00 -1.96 -3.32
C GLU A 123 40.63 -0.72 -3.96
N LYS A 124 40.38 -0.50 -5.25
CA LYS A 124 40.85 0.68 -5.99
C LYS A 124 40.28 1.99 -5.42
N VAL A 125 39.00 2.01 -5.02
CA VAL A 125 38.37 3.18 -4.38
C VAL A 125 38.94 3.46 -2.98
N GLN A 126 39.22 2.41 -2.20
CA GLN A 126 39.84 2.55 -0.87
C GLN A 126 41.29 3.04 -0.96
N ALA A 127 42.04 2.60 -1.97
CA ALA A 127 43.41 3.06 -2.23
C ALA A 127 43.47 4.58 -2.54
N ILE A 128 42.53 5.09 -3.34
CA ILE A 128 42.45 6.52 -3.70
C ILE A 128 42.08 7.38 -2.47
N LYS A 129 41.20 6.90 -1.60
CA LYS A 129 40.81 7.63 -0.37
C LYS A 129 41.97 7.74 0.64
N LYS A 130 42.88 6.76 0.68
CA LYS A 130 44.04 6.77 1.59
C LYS A 130 45.15 7.73 1.15
N THR A 131 45.24 8.08 -0.13
CA THR A 131 46.31 8.95 -0.65
C THR A 131 45.98 10.44 -0.60
N SER A 132 44.73 10.84 -0.34
CA SER A 132 44.32 12.26 -0.36
C SER A 132 44.48 13.01 0.97
N SER A 133 44.96 12.37 2.05
CA SER A 133 45.15 13.02 3.36
C SER A 133 46.59 13.47 3.58
N LYS A 134 47.08 14.43 2.80
CA LYS A 134 48.15 15.36 3.21
C LYS A 134 48.37 16.43 2.13
N THR A 135 47.82 17.62 2.34
CA THR A 135 48.43 18.86 1.87
C THR A 135 48.34 19.87 3.00
N THR A 136 49.52 20.29 3.46
CA THR A 136 49.82 21.36 4.41
C THR A 136 49.38 22.72 3.87
#